data_AF-A0A962SKN8-F1
#
_entry.id   AF-A0A962SKN8-F1
#
_cell.length_a   1.000
_cell.length_b   1.000
_cell.length_c   1.000
_cell.angle_alpha   90.00
_cell.angle_beta   90.00
_cell.angle_gamma   90.00
#
_symmetry.space_group_name_H-M   'P 1'
#
loop_
_entity.id
_entity.type
_entity.pdbx_description
1 polymer ?
#
loop_
_entity_poly.entity_id
_entity_poly.type
_entity_poly.pdbx_seq_one_letter_code
_entity_poly.pdbx_strand_id
1 'polypeptide(L)'
;MRWKSRYDECTAALLVTETAYANMTDEYVLKRFSAYFRGWCQAFGEHNSMPGGTTGISWLLREDQVGFILPQHMTKPLYREVLRTIEAPVLTLSDNSVQIGKLAYQLTEFSDHPAMTRIRSLLESAGDTHLYLTSHFMYGSGAKIITLSSKRPLSIIYKEIGEMRIRLS
;
A
#
# COMPACT_ATOMS: atom_id res chain seq x y z
N MET A 1 15.45 -18.08 50.79
CA MET A 1 15.52 -18.08 49.31
C MET A 1 14.11 -18.11 48.72
N ARG A 2 13.49 -16.96 48.38
CA ARG A 2 12.24 -16.94 47.58
C ARG A 2 11.86 -15.53 47.07
N TRP A 3 12.79 -14.81 46.44
CA TRP A 3 12.50 -13.46 45.90
C TRP A 3 13.06 -13.19 44.49
N LYS A 4 13.63 -14.18 43.79
CA LYS A 4 14.05 -14.03 42.38
C LYS A 4 13.02 -14.48 41.34
N SER A 5 12.02 -15.28 41.72
CA SER A 5 11.14 -15.96 40.74
C SER A 5 10.13 -15.04 40.01
N ARG A 6 9.67 -13.95 40.64
CA ARG A 6 8.58 -13.12 40.08
C ARG A 6 9.04 -12.07 39.07
N TYR A 7 10.32 -11.68 39.09
CA TYR A 7 10.87 -10.73 38.10
C TYR A 7 11.17 -11.41 36.76
N ASP A 8 11.64 -12.67 36.80
CA ASP A 8 11.92 -13.44 35.58
C ASP A 8 10.62 -13.84 34.87
N GLU A 9 9.53 -14.14 35.61
CA GLU A 9 8.22 -14.45 35.03
C GLU A 9 7.54 -13.23 34.39
N CYS A 10 7.66 -12.03 34.99
CA CYS A 10 7.13 -10.80 34.37
C CYS A 10 7.91 -10.40 33.11
N THR A 11 9.23 -10.60 33.10
CA THR A 11 10.07 -10.29 31.93
C THR A 11 9.84 -11.31 30.81
N ALA A 12 9.69 -12.60 31.16
CA ALA A 12 9.32 -13.63 30.19
C ALA A 12 7.90 -13.42 29.64
N ALA A 13 6.94 -13.02 30.46
CA ALA A 13 5.58 -12.71 30.00
C ALA A 13 5.55 -11.48 29.08
N LEU A 14 6.32 -10.43 29.39
CA LEU A 14 6.46 -9.23 28.54
C LEU A 14 7.14 -9.54 27.20
N LEU A 15 8.23 -10.33 27.22
CA LEU A 15 8.90 -10.77 26.00
C LEU A 15 8.04 -11.74 25.18
N VAL A 16 7.27 -12.63 25.81
CA VAL A 16 6.33 -13.52 25.11
C VAL A 16 5.17 -12.71 24.53
N THR A 17 4.69 -11.66 25.20
CA THR A 17 3.70 -10.76 24.61
C THR A 17 4.29 -9.91 23.49
N GLU A 18 5.47 -9.31 23.62
CA GLU A 18 6.12 -8.55 22.53
C GLU A 18 6.44 -9.45 21.32
N THR A 19 6.85 -10.69 21.55
CA THR A 19 7.10 -11.67 20.48
C THR A 19 5.80 -12.23 19.88
N ALA A 20 4.70 -12.25 20.63
CA ALA A 20 3.38 -12.64 20.13
C ALA A 20 2.64 -11.49 19.40
N TYR A 21 2.91 -10.23 19.74
CA TYR A 21 2.42 -9.07 18.99
C TYR A 21 3.23 -8.81 17.70
N ALA A 22 4.45 -9.33 17.60
CA ALA A 22 5.29 -9.25 16.39
C ALA A 22 4.86 -10.19 15.25
N ASN A 23 3.72 -10.89 15.37
CA ASN A 23 3.18 -11.76 14.31
C ASN A 23 1.67 -11.57 14.10
N MET A 24 1.09 -10.42 14.47
CA MET A 24 -0.21 -10.05 13.93
C MET A 24 0.02 -9.44 12.56
N THR A 25 -0.08 -10.29 11.54
CA THR A 25 -0.19 -9.81 10.18
C THR A 25 -1.51 -9.07 10.05
N ASP A 26 -1.48 -7.74 10.08
CA ASP A 26 -2.70 -6.95 9.98
C ASP A 26 -3.26 -7.04 8.55
N GLU A 27 -4.49 -7.50 8.44
CA GLU A 27 -5.22 -7.59 7.18
C GLU A 27 -6.31 -6.54 7.08
N TYR A 28 -6.29 -5.79 5.98
CA TYR A 28 -7.21 -4.72 5.65
C TYR A 28 -7.96 -5.08 4.37
N VAL A 29 -9.26 -4.83 4.33
CA VAL A 29 -10.06 -4.97 3.11
C VAL A 29 -10.41 -3.58 2.60
N LEU A 30 -9.84 -3.22 1.46
CA LEU A 30 -10.08 -1.91 0.84
C LEU A 30 -10.98 -2.02 -0.38
N LYS A 31 -11.90 -1.06 -0.50
CA LYS A 31 -12.65 -0.84 -1.73
C LYS A 31 -11.74 -0.28 -2.82
N ARG A 32 -11.86 -0.83 -4.01
CA ARG A 32 -11.11 -0.42 -5.20
C ARG A 32 -11.96 0.44 -6.11
N PHE A 33 -11.32 1.48 -6.64
CA PHE A 33 -11.94 2.45 -7.52
C PHE A 33 -11.15 2.60 -8.81
N SER A 34 -11.86 2.75 -9.92
CA SER A 34 -11.28 3.17 -11.19
C SER A 34 -12.01 4.41 -11.70
N ALA A 35 -11.31 5.27 -12.42
CA ALA A 35 -11.95 6.45 -13.02
C ALA A 35 -12.84 6.03 -14.19
N TYR A 36 -13.99 6.69 -14.35
CA TYR A 36 -14.82 6.57 -15.56
C TYR A 36 -14.10 7.11 -16.80
N PHE A 37 -13.32 8.18 -16.63
CA PHE A 37 -12.63 8.87 -17.70
C PHE A 37 -11.21 8.32 -17.91
N ARG A 38 -10.88 7.97 -19.16
CA ARG A 38 -9.54 7.48 -19.51
C ARG A 38 -8.49 8.57 -19.28
N GLY A 39 -7.38 8.21 -18.63
CA GLY A 39 -6.29 9.14 -18.35
C GLY A 39 -6.53 10.06 -17.15
N TRP A 40 -7.64 9.85 -16.42
CA TRP A 40 -7.91 10.55 -15.17
C TRP A 40 -7.12 9.93 -14.01
N CYS A 41 -6.64 10.80 -13.12
CA CYS A 41 -5.91 10.47 -11.90
C CYS A 41 -6.57 11.08 -10.67
N GLN A 42 -6.34 10.50 -9.49
CA GLN A 42 -6.72 11.18 -8.26
C GLN A 42 -5.97 12.50 -8.17
N ALA A 43 -6.69 13.58 -7.82
CA ALA A 43 -6.07 14.87 -7.61
C ALA A 43 -5.21 14.79 -6.35
N PHE A 44 -3.89 14.70 -6.54
CA PHE A 44 -2.92 14.77 -5.44
C PHE A 44 -2.78 16.21 -4.91
N GLY A 45 -3.09 17.24 -5.71
CA GLY A 45 -2.88 18.64 -5.34
C GLY A 45 -1.39 18.96 -5.25
N GLU A 46 -1.00 19.85 -4.33
CA GLU A 46 0.39 19.99 -3.91
C GLU A 46 0.84 18.71 -3.19
N HIS A 47 1.93 18.09 -3.67
CA HIS A 47 2.41 16.81 -3.17
C HIS A 47 3.92 16.71 -3.33
N ASN A 48 4.55 15.86 -2.51
CA ASN A 48 5.96 15.55 -2.66
C ASN A 48 6.14 14.40 -3.64
N SER A 49 6.84 14.67 -4.75
CA SER A 49 7.22 13.64 -5.72
C SER A 49 8.62 13.14 -5.39
N MET A 50 8.75 11.86 -5.06
CA MET A 50 10.04 11.19 -4.88
C MET A 50 10.31 10.33 -6.13
N PRO A 51 11.25 10.73 -7.00
CA PRO A 51 11.55 9.99 -8.21
C PRO A 51 12.14 8.63 -7.87
N GLY A 52 11.76 7.63 -8.66
CA GLY A 52 12.32 6.29 -8.54
C GLY A 52 13.78 6.25 -8.93
N GLY A 53 14.59 5.65 -8.05
CA GLY A 53 15.98 5.30 -8.35
C GLY A 53 16.05 4.16 -9.36
N THR A 54 16.76 3.09 -9.00
CA THR A 54 17.07 1.98 -9.92
C THR A 54 15.83 1.21 -10.41
N THR A 55 14.75 1.20 -9.64
CA THR A 55 13.50 0.51 -9.97
C THR A 55 12.59 1.29 -10.93
N GLY A 56 12.82 2.60 -11.10
CA GLY A 56 11.96 3.49 -11.88
C GLY A 56 10.57 3.73 -11.27
N ILE A 57 10.31 3.23 -10.07
CA ILE A 57 9.08 3.44 -9.31
C ILE A 57 9.13 4.80 -8.63
N SER A 58 8.20 5.70 -8.95
CA SER A 58 8.13 7.01 -8.30
C SER A 58 6.98 7.08 -7.29
N TRP A 59 7.21 7.76 -6.18
CA TRP A 59 6.21 7.95 -5.12
C TRP A 59 5.64 9.36 -5.12
N LEU A 60 4.34 9.45 -4.85
CA LEU A 60 3.62 10.69 -4.60
C LEU A 60 3.13 10.68 -3.15
N LEU A 61 3.62 11.59 -2.32
CA LEU A 61 3.33 11.60 -0.89
C LEU A 61 2.51 12.84 -0.49
N ARG A 62 1.44 12.58 0.26
CA ARG A 62 0.68 13.57 1.02
C ARG A 62 0.26 12.99 2.36
N GLU A 63 -0.27 13.82 3.23
CA GLU A 63 -0.64 13.39 4.58
C GLU A 63 -1.71 12.29 4.61
N ASP A 64 -2.65 12.35 3.68
CA ASP A 64 -3.85 11.52 3.58
C ASP A 64 -3.85 10.63 2.32
N GLN A 65 -2.78 10.67 1.52
CA GLN A 65 -2.67 9.90 0.27
C GLN A 65 -1.25 9.48 -0.04
N VAL A 66 -1.09 8.26 -0.56
CA VAL A 66 0.17 7.75 -1.14
C VAL A 66 -0.12 7.23 -2.52
N GLY A 67 0.60 7.76 -3.51
CA GLY A 67 0.59 7.31 -4.89
C GLY A 67 1.87 6.57 -5.23
N PHE A 68 1.72 5.48 -5.98
CA PHE A 68 2.81 4.70 -6.52
C PHE A 68 2.69 4.68 -8.04
N ILE A 69 3.64 5.33 -8.71
CA ILE A 69 3.72 5.40 -10.16
C ILE A 69 4.51 4.19 -10.65
N LEU A 70 3.80 3.29 -11.33
CA LEU A 70 4.38 2.13 -11.98
C LEU A 70 4.97 2.52 -13.34
N PRO A 71 6.21 2.11 -13.63
CA PRO A 71 6.74 2.23 -14.98
C PRO A 71 5.98 1.27 -15.91
N GLN A 72 5.84 1.66 -17.19
CA GLN A 72 4.98 0.99 -18.16
C GLN A 72 5.23 -0.52 -18.30
N HIS A 73 6.48 -0.95 -18.18
CA HIS A 73 6.86 -2.36 -18.32
C HIS A 73 6.26 -3.24 -17.21
N MET A 74 5.93 -2.66 -16.04
CA MET A 74 5.35 -3.36 -14.89
C MET A 74 3.81 -3.39 -14.92
N THR A 75 3.19 -2.50 -15.72
CA THR A 75 1.74 -2.42 -15.86
C THR A 75 1.11 -3.73 -16.36
N LYS A 76 1.65 -4.34 -17.42
CA LYS A 76 1.11 -5.59 -17.98
C LYS A 76 1.22 -6.76 -16.99
N PRO A 77 2.38 -7.02 -16.34
CA PRO A 77 2.48 -7.99 -15.25
C PRO A 77 1.47 -7.77 -14.13
N LEU A 78 1.32 -6.53 -13.66
CA LEU A 78 0.35 -6.20 -12.59
C LEU A 78 -1.08 -6.54 -13.00
N TYR A 79 -1.53 -6.09 -14.18
CA TYR A 79 -2.87 -6.40 -14.66
C TYR A 79 -3.10 -7.90 -14.82
N ARG A 80 -2.07 -8.65 -15.21
CA ARG A 80 -2.14 -10.10 -15.30
C ARG A 80 -2.43 -10.73 -13.94
N GLU A 81 -1.77 -10.29 -12.88
CA GLU A 81 -2.00 -10.82 -11.53
C GLU A 81 -3.35 -10.35 -10.95
N VAL A 82 -3.76 -9.10 -11.21
CA VAL A 82 -4.96 -8.50 -10.60
C VAL A 82 -6.27 -8.85 -11.31
N LEU A 83 -6.26 -9.05 -12.63
CA LEU A 83 -7.48 -9.22 -13.43
C LEU A 83 -7.71 -10.64 -13.97
N ARG A 84 -6.73 -11.56 -13.87
CA ARG A 84 -6.91 -12.94 -14.35
C ARG A 84 -7.45 -13.91 -13.32
N THR A 85 -7.56 -13.49 -12.06
CA THR A 85 -8.04 -14.33 -10.97
C THR A 85 -9.48 -13.96 -10.64
N ILE A 86 -10.29 -14.97 -10.28
CA ILE A 86 -11.70 -14.78 -9.88
C ILE A 86 -11.77 -13.92 -8.61
N GLU A 87 -10.82 -14.11 -7.70
CA GLU A 87 -10.60 -13.26 -6.53
C GLU A 87 -9.35 -12.40 -6.74
N ALA A 88 -9.41 -11.13 -6.34
CA ALA A 88 -8.22 -10.27 -6.36
C ALA A 88 -7.15 -10.85 -5.40
N PRO A 89 -5.88 -10.99 -5.84
CA PRO A 89 -4.82 -11.46 -4.97
C PRO A 89 -4.60 -10.50 -3.80
N VAL A 90 -4.07 -11.02 -2.70
CA VAL A 90 -3.66 -10.20 -1.55
C VAL A 90 -2.46 -9.34 -1.95
N LEU A 91 -2.51 -8.04 -1.61
CA LEU A 91 -1.36 -7.15 -1.65
C LEU A 91 -0.61 -7.27 -0.33
N THR A 92 0.55 -7.90 -0.33
CA THR A 92 1.41 -7.97 0.85
C THR A 92 2.39 -6.80 0.82
N LEU A 93 2.43 -6.06 1.92
CA LEU A 93 3.35 -4.96 2.14
C LEU A 93 4.24 -5.31 3.32
N SER A 94 5.54 -5.42 3.06
CA SER A 94 6.58 -5.61 4.06
C SER A 94 7.47 -4.38 4.13
N ASP A 95 8.33 -4.28 5.14
CA ASP A 95 9.28 -3.16 5.27
C ASP A 95 10.08 -2.90 3.99
N ASN A 96 10.47 -3.98 3.30
CA ASN A 96 11.40 -3.92 2.17
C ASN A 96 10.81 -4.46 0.87
N SER A 97 9.52 -4.79 0.81
CA SER A 97 8.93 -5.28 -0.43
C SER A 97 7.41 -5.12 -0.52
N VAL A 98 6.93 -4.96 -1.76
CA VAL A 98 5.52 -5.01 -2.12
C VAL A 98 5.29 -6.22 -3.00
N GLN A 99 4.32 -7.07 -2.66
CA GLN A 99 4.00 -8.27 -3.42
C GLN A 99 2.51 -8.35 -3.74
N ILE A 100 2.19 -8.76 -4.97
CA ILE A 100 0.83 -9.03 -5.44
C ILE A 100 0.83 -10.27 -6.34
N GLY A 101 0.23 -11.36 -5.85
CA GLY A 101 0.32 -12.64 -6.52
C GLY A 101 1.79 -13.07 -6.69
N LYS A 102 2.23 -13.29 -7.93
CA LYS A 102 3.61 -13.64 -8.28
C LYS A 102 4.53 -12.44 -8.51
N LEU A 103 3.98 -11.23 -8.49
CA LEU A 103 4.71 -10.01 -8.77
C LEU A 103 5.23 -9.42 -7.45
N ALA A 104 6.55 -9.30 -7.32
CA ALA A 104 7.18 -8.74 -6.13
C ALA A 104 8.13 -7.59 -6.52
N TYR A 105 8.16 -6.57 -5.68
CA TYR A 105 8.96 -5.37 -5.84
C TYR A 105 9.77 -5.16 -4.59
N GLN A 106 11.08 -4.99 -4.73
CA GLN A 106 11.94 -4.67 -3.62
C GLN A 106 11.93 -3.15 -3.40
N LEU A 107 11.68 -2.77 -2.15
CA LEU A 107 11.70 -1.41 -1.64
C LEU A 107 13.08 -1.13 -1.02
N THR A 108 14.09 -1.05 -1.87
CA THR A 108 15.50 -0.93 -1.44
C THR A 108 16.00 0.50 -1.44
N GLU A 109 15.20 1.46 -1.90
CA GLU A 109 15.61 2.86 -2.04
C GLU A 109 15.19 3.66 -0.81
N PHE A 110 16.00 4.68 -0.45
CA PHE A 110 15.69 5.56 0.69
C PHE A 110 14.33 6.27 0.55
N SER A 111 13.86 6.47 -0.68
CA SER A 111 12.54 7.02 -1.00
C SER A 111 11.37 6.13 -0.59
N ASP A 112 11.61 4.84 -0.37
CA ASP A 112 10.55 3.87 -0.09
C ASP A 112 10.12 3.90 1.38
N HIS A 113 11.04 4.24 2.30
CA HIS A 113 10.74 4.28 3.74
C HIS A 113 9.67 5.32 4.13
N PRO A 114 9.72 6.58 3.65
CA PRO A 114 8.65 7.55 3.91
C PRO A 114 7.30 7.11 3.35
N ALA A 115 7.30 6.45 2.19
CA ALA A 115 6.09 5.93 1.56
C ALA A 115 5.47 4.80 2.37
N MET A 116 6.28 3.83 2.81
CA MET A 116 5.83 2.71 3.64
C MET A 116 5.29 3.17 4.99
N THR A 117 5.98 4.11 5.64
CA THR A 117 5.49 4.73 6.88
C THR A 117 4.11 5.37 6.68
N ARG A 118 3.91 6.05 5.55
CA ARG A 118 2.63 6.68 5.25
C ARG A 118 1.53 5.67 4.94
N ILE A 119 1.83 4.59 4.23
CA ILE A 119 0.85 3.53 3.95
C ILE A 119 0.36 2.89 5.25
N ARG A 120 1.29 2.53 6.16
CA ARG A 120 0.91 2.00 7.49
C ARG A 120 -0.02 2.96 8.22
N SER A 121 0.37 4.24 8.32
CA SER A 121 -0.44 5.26 8.96
C SER A 121 -1.86 5.40 8.35
N LEU A 122 -2.01 5.24 7.03
CA LEU A 122 -3.33 5.27 6.39
C LEU A 122 -4.17 4.05 6.75
N LEU A 123 -3.58 2.85 6.69
CA LEU A 123 -4.27 1.59 6.96
C LEU A 123 -4.67 1.46 8.43
N GLU A 124 -3.77 1.83 9.35
CA GLU A 124 -3.99 1.79 10.79
C GLU A 124 -4.95 2.89 11.28
N SER A 125 -5.22 3.91 10.47
CA SER A 125 -6.17 4.95 10.83
C SER A 125 -7.60 4.39 10.87
N ALA A 126 -8.41 4.84 11.83
CA ALA A 126 -9.81 4.40 11.99
C ALA A 126 -10.75 4.85 10.85
N GLY A 127 -10.22 5.47 9.78
CA GLY A 127 -10.98 5.99 8.65
C GLY A 127 -11.05 5.02 7.48
N ASP A 128 -12.04 5.24 6.60
CA ASP A 128 -12.14 4.50 5.34
C ASP A 128 -10.93 4.81 4.44
N THR A 129 -10.03 3.84 4.26
CA THR A 129 -8.99 3.92 3.23
C THR A 129 -9.50 3.33 1.92
N HIS A 130 -9.18 3.97 0.81
CA HIS A 130 -9.63 3.59 -0.52
C HIS A 130 -8.45 3.38 -1.46
N LEU A 131 -8.56 2.38 -2.35
CA LEU A 131 -7.56 2.08 -3.35
C LEU A 131 -8.02 2.58 -4.73
N TYR A 132 -7.28 3.50 -5.34
CA TYR A 132 -7.55 4.03 -6.66
C TYR A 132 -6.57 3.47 -7.69
N LEU A 133 -7.10 2.91 -8.78
CA LEU A 133 -6.33 2.46 -9.94
C LEU A 133 -6.53 3.45 -11.08
N THR A 134 -5.56 4.34 -11.26
CA THR A 134 -5.68 5.48 -12.18
C THR A 134 -4.52 5.57 -13.16
N SER A 135 -4.62 6.48 -14.13
CA SER A 135 -3.57 6.79 -15.09
C SER A 135 -3.30 8.28 -15.08
N HIS A 136 -2.04 8.68 -15.16
CA HIS A 136 -1.69 10.09 -15.23
C HIS A 136 -1.23 10.47 -16.64
N PHE A 137 -1.70 11.60 -17.14
CA PHE A 137 -1.29 12.11 -18.44
C PHE A 137 0.12 12.74 -18.40
N MET A 138 0.48 13.47 -17.34
CA MET A 138 1.77 14.19 -17.26
C MET A 138 2.98 13.30 -16.92
N TYR A 139 2.78 12.10 -16.37
CA TYR A 139 3.90 11.20 -15.99
C TYR A 139 4.25 10.20 -17.10
N GLY A 140 3.95 10.57 -18.35
CA GLY A 140 4.11 9.73 -19.54
C GLY A 140 2.85 8.95 -19.89
N SER A 141 2.58 8.81 -21.19
CA SER A 141 1.39 8.13 -21.69
C SER A 141 1.37 6.66 -21.25
N GLY A 142 0.44 6.26 -20.38
CA GLY A 142 0.25 4.85 -20.00
C GLY A 142 0.94 4.41 -18.71
N ALA A 143 1.60 5.30 -17.97
CA ALA A 143 1.94 5.04 -16.57
C ALA A 143 0.66 4.82 -15.75
N LYS A 144 0.71 3.87 -14.82
CA LYS A 144 -0.38 3.57 -13.89
C LYS A 144 -0.02 4.06 -12.51
N ILE A 145 -0.97 4.71 -11.86
CA ILE A 145 -0.84 5.12 -10.47
C ILE A 145 -1.79 4.28 -9.64
N ILE A 146 -1.21 3.58 -8.66
CA ILE A 146 -1.97 2.99 -7.56
C ILE A 146 -1.95 4.01 -6.43
N THR A 147 -3.12 4.40 -5.93
CA THR A 147 -3.21 5.36 -4.83
C THR A 147 -3.98 4.78 -3.66
N LEU A 148 -3.38 4.85 -2.48
CA LEU A 148 -4.08 4.69 -1.21
C LEU A 148 -4.46 6.07 -0.70
N SER A 149 -5.72 6.28 -0.34
CA SER A 149 -6.17 7.56 0.16
C SER A 149 -7.34 7.41 1.12
N SER A 150 -7.34 8.19 2.19
CA SER A 150 -8.49 8.32 3.10
C SER A 150 -9.56 9.30 2.58
N LYS A 151 -9.34 9.93 1.41
CA LYS A 151 -10.39 10.73 0.77
C LYS A 151 -11.43 9.82 0.13
N ARG A 152 -12.68 10.11 0.44
CA ARG A 152 -13.82 9.44 -0.20
C ARG A 152 -13.84 9.67 -1.71
N PRO A 153 -14.19 8.64 -2.50
CA PRO A 153 -14.28 8.74 -3.94
C PRO A 153 -15.47 9.61 -4.35
N LEU A 154 -15.24 10.53 -5.28
CA LEU A 154 -16.33 11.25 -5.95
C LEU A 154 -17.01 10.30 -6.94
N SER A 155 -18.26 9.93 -6.67
CA SER A 155 -19.01 8.94 -7.46
C SER A 155 -19.22 9.33 -8.93
N ILE A 156 -19.19 10.62 -9.27
CA ILE A 156 -19.24 11.10 -10.66
C ILE A 156 -17.94 10.82 -11.43
N ILE A 157 -16.82 10.64 -10.72
CA ILE A 157 -15.49 10.45 -11.30
C ILE A 157 -15.06 8.98 -11.23
N TYR A 158 -15.42 8.30 -10.14
CA TYR A 158 -14.94 6.96 -9.83
C TYR A 158 -16.07 5.96 -9.73
N LYS A 159 -15.83 4.77 -10.30
CA LYS A 159 -16.64 3.57 -10.07
C LYS A 159 -15.92 2.63 -9.12
N GLU A 160 -16.68 2.03 -8.22
CA GLU A 160 -16.21 0.87 -7.44
C GLU A 160 -16.03 -0.32 -8.39
N ILE A 161 -14.90 -1.03 -8.29
CA ILE A 161 -14.54 -2.16 -9.16
C ILE A 161 -14.26 -3.44 -8.35
N GLY A 162 -14.70 -3.47 -7.10
CA GLY A 162 -14.54 -4.58 -6.15
C GLY A 162 -13.61 -4.23 -5.00
N GLU A 163 -13.18 -5.24 -4.27
CA GLU A 163 -12.34 -5.08 -3.08
C GLU A 163 -10.95 -5.67 -3.31
N MET A 164 -10.03 -5.36 -2.38
CA MET A 164 -8.70 -5.94 -2.32
C MET A 164 -8.27 -6.10 -0.87
N ARG A 165 -7.75 -7.29 -0.55
CA ARG A 165 -7.11 -7.56 0.74
C ARG A 165 -5.68 -7.03 0.70
N ILE A 166 -5.31 -6.26 1.72
CA ILE A 166 -3.96 -5.77 1.96
C ILE A 166 -3.47 -6.37 3.26
N ARG A 167 -2.25 -6.88 3.26
CA ARG A 167 -1.62 -7.53 4.39
C ARG A 167 -0.33 -6.80 4.74
N LEU A 168 -0.21 -6.33 5.98
CA LEU A 168 1.04 -5.80 6.53
C LEU A 168 1.82 -6.93 7.20
N SER A 169 3.05 -7.19 6.73
CA SER A 169 3.94 -8.24 7.25
C SER A 169 5.24 -7.68 7.82
#